data_AF-A0A6L6PKP9-F1
#
_entry.id   AF-A0A6L6PKP9-F1
#
_cell.length_a   1.000
_cell.length_b   1.000
_cell.length_c   1.000
_cell.angle_alpha   90.00
_cell.angle_beta   90.00
_cell.angle_gamma   90.00
#
_symmetry.space_group_name_H-M   'P 1'
#
loop_
_entity.id
_entity.type
_entity.pdbx_description
1 polymer ?
#
loop_
_entity_poly.entity_id
_entity_poly.type
_entity_poly.pdbx_seq_one_letter_code
_entity_poly.pdbx_strand_id
1 'polypeptide(L)'
;MRAIIVVVLLALVCRWGVAQIGPRYVIELRGQGGGTVGMAQGRVQLAGKGMALIRFQGLSMLAVDADSEAYSAEAVRDWPSADVLLVLPAAAGHYDGPAPLRGLRAGMPVIVTEAAGVEAPAISARQARAAHAHAAAAAAEGPRLYPMQVWNTLDLRKQNTRLRVTAMAGAPGTQGVAGFMLEVGNSRSSYRVYLSCEEVPAATLAQRLPGADLALLPSREVPRLLALNRGAPAAGEPATLTTAGYAFTAIKR
;
A
#
# COMPACT_ATOMS: atom_id res chain seq x y z
N MET A 1 -44.61 21.48 3.94
CA MET A 1 -44.07 20.20 3.41
C MET A 1 -42.92 20.37 2.42
N ARG A 2 -43.03 21.21 1.37
CA ARG A 2 -41.98 21.34 0.33
C ARG A 2 -40.58 21.72 0.87
N ALA A 3 -40.50 22.63 1.85
CA ALA A 3 -39.21 23.03 2.43
C ALA A 3 -38.49 21.89 3.20
N ILE A 4 -39.25 21.00 3.85
CA ILE A 4 -38.68 19.87 4.61
C ILE A 4 -38.09 18.83 3.64
N ILE A 5 -38.77 18.56 2.53
CA ILE A 5 -38.31 17.63 1.49
C ILE A 5 -37.02 18.14 0.84
N VAL A 6 -36.94 19.45 0.56
CA VAL A 6 -35.73 20.07 -0.01
C VAL A 6 -34.56 19.98 0.97
N VAL A 7 -34.77 20.22 2.26
CA VAL A 7 -33.71 20.11 3.28
C VAL A 7 -33.22 18.67 3.45
N VAL A 8 -34.13 17.69 3.41
CA VAL A 8 -33.76 16.26 3.49
C VAL A 8 -32.99 15.82 2.25
N LEU A 9 -33.41 16.23 1.05
CA LEU A 9 -32.69 15.96 -0.20
C LEU A 9 -31.32 16.64 -0.23
N LEU A 10 -31.22 17.90 0.21
CA LEU A 10 -29.95 18.62 0.28
C LEU A 10 -29.00 17.96 1.29
N ALA A 11 -29.51 17.53 2.44
CA ALA A 11 -28.72 16.79 3.44
C ALA A 11 -28.26 15.41 2.93
N LEU A 12 -29.07 14.71 2.14
CA LEU A 12 -28.69 13.44 1.51
C LEU A 12 -27.61 13.64 0.43
N VAL A 13 -27.77 14.66 -0.41
CA VAL A 13 -26.80 15.01 -1.47
C VAL A 13 -25.48 15.50 -0.87
N CYS A 14 -25.53 16.32 0.19
CA CYS A 14 -24.33 16.73 0.92
C CYS A 14 -23.65 15.55 1.65
N ARG A 15 -24.40 14.56 2.16
CA ARG A 15 -23.82 13.33 2.71
C ARG A 15 -23.13 12.49 1.64
N TRP A 16 -23.73 12.37 0.45
CA TRP A 16 -23.12 11.63 -0.66
C TRP A 16 -21.86 12.32 -1.23
N GLY A 17 -21.81 13.66 -1.25
CA GLY A 17 -20.65 14.39 -1.74
C GLY A 17 -19.41 14.36 -0.83
N VAL A 18 -19.56 14.05 0.46
CA VAL A 18 -18.47 14.11 1.46
C VAL A 18 -17.99 12.71 1.88
N ALA A 19 -18.71 11.64 1.51
CA ALA A 19 -18.52 10.29 2.07
C ALA A 19 -17.41 9.42 1.42
N GLN A 20 -16.55 9.94 0.55
CA GLN A 20 -15.52 9.10 -0.11
C GLN A 20 -14.07 9.55 0.07
N ILE A 21 -13.79 10.49 0.98
CA ILE A 21 -12.41 10.78 1.36
C ILE A 21 -12.13 9.99 2.64
N GLY A 22 -11.64 8.75 2.47
CA GLY A 22 -11.17 7.92 3.56
C GLY A 22 -10.08 8.60 4.40
N PRO A 23 -9.78 8.09 5.61
CA PRO A 23 -8.76 8.67 6.48
C PRO A 23 -7.43 8.83 5.74
N ARG A 24 -6.83 10.02 5.92
CA ARG A 24 -5.49 10.35 5.44
C ARG A 24 -4.51 10.17 6.57
N TYR A 25 -3.62 9.19 6.45
CA TYR A 25 -2.53 8.99 7.38
C TYR A 25 -1.31 9.78 6.91
N VAL A 26 -0.60 10.43 7.83
CA VAL A 26 0.66 11.12 7.54
C VAL A 26 1.74 10.61 8.50
N ILE A 27 2.85 10.13 7.95
CA ILE A 27 3.98 9.58 8.72
C ILE A 27 5.25 10.33 8.32
N GLU A 28 5.91 10.93 9.30
CA GLU A 28 7.25 11.50 9.14
C GLU A 28 8.26 10.53 9.75
N LEU A 29 9.12 9.96 8.91
CA LEU A 29 10.18 9.03 9.33
C LEU A 29 11.48 9.78 9.63
N ARG A 30 12.17 9.33 10.69
CA ARG A 30 13.52 9.82 10.99
C ARG A 30 14.50 9.30 9.94
N GLY A 31 15.19 10.20 9.26
CA GLY A 31 16.33 9.84 8.41
C GLY A 31 17.57 9.65 9.28
N GLN A 32 18.20 8.48 9.23
CA GLN A 32 19.61 8.37 9.59
C GLN A 32 20.40 9.03 8.45
N GLY A 33 21.36 9.90 8.76
CA GLY A 33 22.06 10.78 7.82
C GLY A 33 22.90 10.10 6.71
N GLY A 34 22.57 8.88 6.29
CA GLY A 34 23.08 8.27 5.08
C GLY A 34 22.62 9.10 3.87
N GLY A 35 23.58 9.71 3.19
CA GLY A 35 23.32 10.61 2.08
C GLY A 35 22.50 9.94 0.96
N THR A 36 21.57 10.69 0.38
CA THR A 36 20.88 10.35 -0.87
C THR A 36 21.80 10.40 -2.10
N VAL A 37 23.11 10.58 -1.88
CA VAL A 37 24.14 10.78 -2.90
C VAL A 37 24.33 9.46 -3.65
N GLY A 38 23.84 9.42 -4.89
CA GLY A 38 23.96 8.26 -5.79
C GLY A 38 22.68 7.44 -6.02
N MET A 39 21.61 7.64 -5.23
CA MET A 39 20.34 6.91 -5.42
C MET A 39 19.34 7.69 -6.29
N ALA A 40 19.75 8.12 -7.49
CA ALA A 40 18.79 8.65 -8.48
C ALA A 40 17.82 7.56 -8.99
N GLN A 41 18.24 6.30 -8.89
CA GLN A 41 17.53 5.12 -9.35
C GLN A 41 16.94 4.36 -8.15
N GLY A 42 15.65 4.01 -8.24
CA GLY A 42 14.99 3.08 -7.34
C GLY A 42 15.09 1.64 -7.82
N ARG A 43 14.69 0.70 -6.97
CA ARG A 43 14.69 -0.73 -7.28
C ARG A 43 13.52 -1.46 -6.61
N VAL A 44 12.94 -2.41 -7.32
CA VAL A 44 12.03 -3.44 -6.80
C VAL A 44 12.75 -4.78 -6.92
N GLN A 45 12.95 -5.49 -5.82
CA GLN A 45 13.72 -6.74 -5.82
C GLN A 45 13.03 -7.83 -4.99
N LEU A 46 13.28 -9.10 -5.36
CA LEU A 46 12.86 -10.23 -4.55
C LEU A 46 13.62 -10.19 -3.22
N ALA A 47 12.86 -10.27 -2.12
CA ALA A 47 13.41 -10.29 -0.75
C ALA A 47 13.29 -11.65 -0.07
N GLY A 48 12.57 -12.59 -0.69
CA GLY A 48 12.25 -13.91 -0.20
C GLY A 48 10.96 -14.41 -0.87
N LYS A 49 10.56 -15.64 -0.60
CA LYS A 49 9.28 -16.17 -1.11
C LYS A 49 8.13 -15.26 -0.65
N GLY A 50 7.30 -14.81 -1.58
CA GLY A 50 6.19 -13.88 -1.28
C GLY A 50 6.59 -12.49 -0.78
N MET A 51 7.87 -12.11 -0.86
CA MET A 51 8.35 -10.80 -0.39
C MET A 51 9.00 -9.99 -1.49
N ALA A 52 8.61 -8.73 -1.61
CA ALA A 52 9.23 -7.75 -2.50
C ALA A 52 9.71 -6.54 -1.73
N LEU A 53 10.96 -6.13 -1.99
CA LEU A 53 11.58 -4.98 -1.36
C LEU A 53 11.72 -3.85 -2.37
N ILE A 54 11.13 -2.71 -2.04
CA ILE A 54 11.10 -1.50 -2.86
C ILE A 54 11.98 -0.46 -2.18
N ARG A 55 12.98 0.07 -2.89
CA ARG A 55 13.89 1.10 -2.38
C ARG A 55 13.96 2.29 -3.32
N PHE A 56 13.96 3.49 -2.76
CA PHE A 56 14.17 4.74 -3.50
C PHE A 56 14.68 5.84 -2.56
N GLN A 57 15.81 6.46 -2.90
CA GLN A 57 16.36 7.62 -2.18
C GLN A 57 16.33 7.48 -0.65
N GLY A 58 16.88 6.38 -0.13
CA GLY A 58 16.96 6.10 1.30
C GLY A 58 15.67 5.63 1.97
N LEU A 59 14.52 5.63 1.28
CA LEU A 59 13.27 5.03 1.73
C LEU A 59 13.19 3.56 1.29
N SER A 60 12.81 2.67 2.20
CA SER A 60 12.59 1.25 1.91
C SER A 60 11.21 0.76 2.39
N MET A 61 10.54 -0.01 1.54
CA MET A 61 9.26 -0.65 1.84
C MET A 61 9.36 -2.14 1.54
N LEU A 62 8.97 -2.96 2.51
CA LEU A 62 8.83 -4.40 2.31
C LEU A 62 7.34 -4.70 2.09
N ALA A 63 7.01 -5.29 0.96
CA ALA A 63 5.70 -5.88 0.71
C ALA A 63 5.78 -7.38 0.99
N VAL A 64 4.84 -7.90 1.78
CA VAL A 64 4.79 -9.30 2.19
C VAL A 64 3.40 -9.84 1.90
N ASP A 65 3.34 -10.95 1.17
CA ASP A 65 2.13 -11.71 0.95
C ASP A 65 1.77 -12.53 2.20
N ALA A 66 0.58 -12.31 2.75
CA ALA A 66 0.11 -13.01 3.95
C ALA A 66 -0.10 -14.52 3.73
N ASP A 67 -0.25 -14.99 2.49
CA ASP A 67 -0.33 -16.43 2.17
C ASP A 67 1.05 -17.08 2.01
N SER A 68 2.13 -16.31 2.03
CA SER A 68 3.47 -16.85 1.86
C SER A 68 4.03 -17.45 3.15
N GLU A 69 4.90 -18.45 3.01
CA GLU A 69 5.69 -19.02 4.12
C GLU A 69 6.47 -17.94 4.90
N ALA A 70 6.80 -16.82 4.23
CA ALA A 70 7.48 -15.71 4.86
C ALA A 70 6.61 -14.99 5.91
N TYR A 71 5.28 -15.09 5.85
CA TYR A 71 4.35 -14.50 6.82
C TYR A 71 4.12 -15.42 8.03
N SER A 72 5.20 -15.73 8.75
CA SER A 72 5.19 -16.57 9.96
C SER A 72 5.96 -15.90 11.11
N ALA A 73 5.66 -16.29 12.35
CA ALA A 73 6.31 -15.72 13.54
C ALA A 73 7.83 -16.01 13.56
N GLU A 74 8.22 -17.14 12.99
CA GLU A 74 9.60 -17.58 12.85
C GLU A 74 10.32 -16.75 11.79
N ALA A 75 9.74 -16.62 10.59
CA ALA A 75 10.39 -15.96 9.46
C ALA A 75 10.52 -14.43 9.61
N VAL A 76 9.64 -13.79 10.39
CA VAL A 76 9.64 -12.32 10.61
C VAL A 76 10.98 -11.80 11.14
N ARG A 77 11.73 -12.62 11.89
CA ARG A 77 13.03 -12.24 12.43
C ARG A 77 14.11 -12.07 11.36
N ASP A 78 13.96 -12.77 10.24
CA ASP A 78 14.90 -12.79 9.13
C ASP A 78 14.50 -11.85 8.00
N TRP A 79 13.41 -11.11 8.17
CA TRP A 79 12.95 -10.16 7.15
C TRP A 79 13.97 -9.04 6.92
N PRO A 80 14.17 -8.64 5.65
CA PRO A 80 15.02 -7.49 5.35
C PRO A 80 14.54 -6.24 6.07
N SER A 81 15.49 -5.41 6.52
CA SER A 81 15.15 -4.14 7.15
C SER A 81 14.42 -3.21 6.17
N ALA A 82 13.26 -2.72 6.62
CA ALA A 82 12.45 -1.75 5.90
C ALA A 82 11.97 -0.62 6.82
N ASP A 83 11.70 0.55 6.22
CA ASP A 83 11.12 1.68 6.92
C ASP A 83 9.62 1.51 7.17
N VAL A 84 8.93 0.86 6.23
CA VAL A 84 7.49 0.56 6.26
C VAL A 84 7.25 -0.84 5.74
N LEU A 85 6.29 -1.53 6.34
CA LEU A 85 5.79 -2.83 5.90
C LEU A 85 4.42 -2.65 5.26
N LEU A 86 4.17 -3.35 4.15
CA LEU A 86 2.85 -3.50 3.55
C LEU A 86 2.52 -4.99 3.52
N VAL A 87 1.45 -5.37 4.22
CA VAL A 87 0.94 -6.75 4.20
C VAL A 87 -0.14 -6.83 3.13
N LEU A 88 0.09 -7.64 2.09
CA LEU A 88 -0.92 -7.97 1.10
C LEU A 88 -1.82 -9.06 1.70
N PRO A 89 -3.15 -8.96 1.55
CA PRO A 89 -4.07 -9.94 2.10
C PRO A 89 -3.86 -11.30 1.44
N ALA A 90 -4.19 -12.35 2.18
CA ALA A 90 -4.26 -13.71 1.67
C ALA A 90 -5.22 -13.82 0.49
N ALA A 91 -4.75 -14.26 -0.66
CA ALA A 91 -5.56 -14.56 -1.84
C ALA A 91 -6.38 -15.86 -1.67
N ALA A 92 -5.91 -16.81 -0.86
CA ALA A 92 -6.51 -18.11 -0.59
C ALA A 92 -7.08 -18.24 0.84
N GLY A 93 -7.04 -17.17 1.64
CA GLY A 93 -7.57 -17.13 2.99
C GLY A 93 -6.82 -18.03 3.98
N HIS A 94 -5.54 -18.33 3.75
CA HIS A 94 -4.78 -19.20 4.65
C HIS A 94 -4.38 -18.48 5.94
N TYR A 95 -4.18 -17.16 5.88
CA TYR A 95 -3.82 -16.39 7.06
C TYR A 95 -4.22 -14.90 6.96
N ASP A 96 -5.06 -14.43 7.87
CA ASP A 96 -5.52 -13.02 7.95
C ASP A 96 -5.15 -12.35 9.28
N GLY A 97 -4.30 -12.98 10.09
CA GLY A 97 -3.98 -12.54 11.44
C GLY A 97 -2.79 -11.57 11.57
N PRO A 98 -2.72 -10.81 12.67
CA PRO A 98 -1.55 -9.97 12.99
C PRO A 98 -0.45 -10.71 13.76
N ALA A 99 -0.57 -12.02 14.01
CA ALA A 99 0.35 -12.71 14.94
C ALA A 99 1.83 -12.66 14.50
N PRO A 100 2.18 -12.85 13.21
CA PRO A 100 3.57 -12.71 12.74
C PRO A 100 4.13 -11.32 13.03
N LEU A 101 3.29 -10.28 12.96
CA LEU A 101 3.69 -8.89 13.15
C LEU A 101 4.14 -8.58 14.58
N ARG A 102 3.81 -9.42 15.57
CA ARG A 102 4.25 -9.23 16.97
C ARG A 102 5.77 -9.28 17.12
N GLY A 103 6.47 -9.95 16.22
CA GLY A 103 7.93 -10.01 16.20
C GLY A 103 8.60 -8.73 15.67
N LEU A 104 7.84 -7.77 15.15
CA LEU A 104 8.38 -6.54 14.59
C LEU A 104 8.77 -5.54 15.67
N ARG A 105 9.74 -4.68 15.34
CA ARG A 105 10.16 -3.58 16.22
C ARG A 105 8.98 -2.68 16.59
N ALA A 106 8.99 -2.21 17.84
CA ALA A 106 8.01 -1.25 18.32
C ALA A 106 7.97 0.00 17.42
N GLY A 107 6.75 0.48 17.14
CA GLY A 107 6.51 1.65 16.29
C GLY A 107 6.77 1.47 14.79
N MET A 108 7.16 0.27 14.32
CA MET A 108 7.24 -0.04 12.88
C MET A 108 5.90 0.27 12.20
N PRO A 109 5.86 1.13 11.16
CA PRO A 109 4.65 1.33 10.38
C PRO A 109 4.30 0.09 9.57
N VAL A 110 3.10 -0.45 9.78
CA VAL A 110 2.59 -1.60 9.02
C VAL A 110 1.25 -1.24 8.40
N ILE A 111 1.19 -1.27 7.08
CA ILE A 111 -0.02 -1.06 6.30
C ILE A 111 -0.70 -2.40 6.11
N VAL A 112 -1.98 -2.48 6.44
CA VAL A 112 -2.81 -3.69 6.31
C VAL A 112 -4.12 -3.33 5.63
N THR A 113 -4.75 -4.29 4.97
CA THR A 113 -6.14 -4.13 4.54
C THR A 113 -7.08 -4.22 5.75
N GLU A 114 -8.13 -3.42 5.74
CA GLU A 114 -9.25 -3.64 6.67
C GLU A 114 -10.14 -4.74 6.10
N ALA A 115 -10.41 -5.78 6.90
CA ALA A 115 -11.24 -6.91 6.48
C ALA A 115 -12.66 -6.42 6.15
N ALA A 116 -13.13 -6.71 4.93
CA ALA A 116 -14.48 -6.38 4.51
C ALA A 116 -15.49 -7.19 5.34
N GLY A 117 -16.40 -6.51 6.06
CA GLY A 117 -17.47 -7.14 6.83
C GLY A 117 -17.43 -6.93 8.34
N VAL A 118 -16.37 -6.32 8.87
CA VAL A 118 -16.47 -5.66 10.18
C VAL A 118 -17.11 -4.31 9.92
N GLU A 119 -18.41 -4.17 10.19
CA GLU A 119 -19.06 -2.85 10.24
C GLU A 119 -18.33 -2.03 11.30
N ALA A 120 -17.32 -1.26 10.87
CA ALA A 120 -16.77 -0.22 11.71
C ALA A 120 -17.94 0.72 12.01
N PRO A 121 -18.35 0.89 13.28
CA PRO A 121 -19.39 1.86 13.61
C PRO A 121 -18.93 3.18 13.04
N ALA A 122 -19.79 3.93 12.34
CA ALA A 122 -19.42 5.18 11.67
C ALA A 122 -18.73 6.15 12.65
N ILE A 123 -17.41 6.03 12.79
CA ILE A 123 -16.65 6.78 13.77
C ILE A 123 -16.42 8.15 13.17
N SER A 124 -16.88 9.17 13.89
CA SER A 124 -16.65 10.55 13.50
C SER A 124 -15.15 10.80 13.30
N ALA A 125 -14.78 11.76 12.44
CA ALA A 125 -13.37 12.13 12.23
C ALA A 125 -12.62 12.46 13.54
N ARG A 126 -13.36 12.88 14.59
CA ARG A 126 -12.84 13.10 15.95
C ARG A 126 -12.49 11.79 16.67
N GLN A 127 -13.32 10.76 16.53
CA GLN A 127 -13.05 9.42 17.07
C GLN A 127 -11.95 8.71 16.28
N ALA A 128 -11.86 8.88 14.97
CA ALA A 128 -10.73 8.39 14.18
C ALA A 128 -9.41 9.01 14.64
N ARG A 129 -9.39 10.32 14.94
CA ARG A 129 -8.21 11.00 15.54
C ARG A 129 -7.90 10.50 16.95
N ALA A 130 -8.91 10.27 17.78
CA ALA A 130 -8.73 9.75 19.13
C ALA A 130 -8.21 8.31 19.12
N ALA A 131 -8.75 7.44 18.26
CA ALA A 131 -8.26 6.09 18.02
C ALA A 131 -6.82 6.11 17.47
N HIS A 132 -6.48 7.09 16.62
CA HIS A 132 -5.12 7.28 16.12
C HIS A 132 -4.12 7.70 17.21
N ALA A 133 -4.55 8.54 18.16
CA ALA A 133 -3.77 8.90 19.35
C ALA A 133 -3.65 7.73 20.33
N HIS A 134 -4.71 6.93 20.49
CA HIS A 134 -4.69 5.72 21.31
C HIS A 134 -3.80 4.62 20.70
N ALA A 135 -3.83 4.46 19.38
CA ALA A 135 -2.93 3.57 18.63
C ALA A 135 -1.48 4.07 18.66
N ALA A 136 -1.26 5.38 18.77
CA ALA A 136 0.08 5.94 19.01
C ALA A 136 0.60 5.63 20.42
N ALA A 137 -0.28 5.55 21.42
CA ALA A 137 0.06 5.11 22.77
C ALA A 137 0.25 3.58 22.88
N ALA A 138 -0.55 2.79 22.17
CA ALA A 138 -0.41 1.32 22.10
C ALA A 138 0.81 0.86 21.27
N ALA A 139 1.37 1.72 20.43
CA ALA A 139 2.60 1.46 19.68
C ALA A 139 3.87 1.34 20.56
N ALA A 140 3.76 1.54 21.88
CA ALA A 140 4.85 1.36 22.83
C ALA A 140 5.33 -0.10 22.95
N GLU A 141 4.51 -1.09 22.57
CA GLU A 141 4.80 -2.52 22.74
C GLU A 141 4.82 -3.34 21.43
N GLY A 142 4.57 -2.73 20.27
CA GLY A 142 4.47 -3.45 19.00
C GLY A 142 4.44 -2.55 17.75
N PRO A 143 4.27 -3.12 16.55
CA PRO A 143 4.14 -2.34 15.33
C PRO A 143 2.91 -1.43 15.36
N ARG A 144 3.00 -0.32 14.64
CA ARG A 144 1.86 0.60 14.46
C ARG A 144 1.12 0.23 13.18
N LEU A 145 -0.09 -0.30 13.35
CA LEU A 145 -0.93 -0.72 12.23
C LEU A 145 -1.68 0.47 11.61
N TYR A 146 -1.77 0.47 10.28
CA TYR A 146 -2.52 1.43 9.47
C TYR A 146 -3.50 0.66 8.59
N PRO A 147 -4.74 0.40 9.08
CA PRO A 147 -5.75 -0.27 8.29
C PRO A 147 -6.22 0.63 7.15
N MET A 148 -6.30 0.03 5.96
CA MET A 148 -6.66 0.69 4.72
C MET A 148 -7.94 0.09 4.14
N GLN A 149 -8.92 0.96 3.92
CA GLN A 149 -10.08 0.69 3.08
C GLN A 149 -9.83 1.21 1.67
N VAL A 150 -10.69 0.82 0.74
CA VAL A 150 -10.67 1.31 -0.64
C VAL A 150 -10.64 2.84 -0.65
N TRP A 151 -9.74 3.40 -1.46
CA TRP A 151 -9.47 4.84 -1.61
C TRP A 151 -8.81 5.54 -0.42
N ASN A 152 -8.54 4.84 0.69
CA ASN A 152 -7.69 5.39 1.74
C ASN A 152 -6.32 5.72 1.19
N THR A 153 -5.72 6.78 1.76
CA THR A 153 -4.37 7.21 1.39
C THR A 153 -3.51 7.34 2.65
N LEU A 154 -2.29 6.83 2.57
CA LEU A 154 -1.23 7.04 3.55
C LEU A 154 -0.07 7.77 2.87
N ASP A 155 0.24 8.96 3.37
CA ASP A 155 1.38 9.76 2.95
C ASP A 155 2.53 9.55 3.96
N LEU A 156 3.68 9.14 3.47
CA LEU A 156 4.89 8.93 4.25
C LEU A 156 6.02 9.78 3.67
N ARG A 157 6.82 10.38 4.55
CA ARG A 157 7.97 11.20 4.17
C ARG A 157 9.20 10.75 4.94
N LYS A 158 10.33 10.68 4.24
CA LYS A 158 11.66 10.43 4.81
C LYS A 158 12.64 11.34 4.09
N GLN A 159 13.17 12.33 4.81
CA GLN A 159 14.02 13.37 4.20
C GLN A 159 13.30 14.04 3.00
N ASN A 160 13.92 14.05 1.82
CA ASN A 160 13.34 14.61 0.59
C ASN A 160 12.45 13.62 -0.19
N THR A 161 12.35 12.39 0.28
CA THR A 161 11.58 11.32 -0.37
C THR A 161 10.17 11.26 0.20
N ARG A 162 9.20 11.14 -0.70
CA ARG A 162 7.79 10.91 -0.39
C ARG A 162 7.37 9.55 -0.93
N LEU A 163 6.60 8.83 -0.13
CA LEU A 163 5.80 7.69 -0.54
C LEU A 163 4.33 8.03 -0.28
N ARG A 164 3.49 7.86 -1.28
CA ARG A 164 2.04 7.83 -1.11
C ARG A 164 1.55 6.43 -1.41
N VAL A 165 0.79 5.85 -0.49
CA VAL A 165 0.14 4.56 -0.64
C VAL A 165 -1.36 4.80 -0.74
N THR A 166 -1.97 4.41 -1.85
CA THR A 166 -3.42 4.48 -2.05
C THR A 166 -3.97 3.06 -2.19
N ALA A 167 -4.91 2.68 -1.35
CA ALA A 167 -5.64 1.43 -1.51
C ALA A 167 -6.63 1.56 -2.67
N MET A 168 -6.57 0.63 -3.63
CA MET A 168 -7.28 0.71 -4.90
C MET A 168 -8.48 -0.24 -4.92
N ALA A 169 -9.56 0.20 -5.58
CA ALA A 169 -10.70 -0.66 -5.85
C ALA A 169 -10.37 -1.69 -6.93
N GLY A 170 -11.03 -2.85 -6.83
CA GLY A 170 -10.98 -3.90 -7.83
C GLY A 170 -11.87 -3.64 -9.04
N ALA A 171 -12.11 -4.69 -9.82
CA ALA A 171 -13.14 -4.65 -10.85
C ALA A 171 -14.53 -4.52 -10.19
N PRO A 172 -15.57 -4.10 -10.93
CA PRO A 172 -16.93 -4.16 -10.41
C PRO A 172 -17.25 -5.55 -9.85
N GLY A 173 -17.69 -5.62 -8.59
CA GLY A 173 -17.93 -6.87 -7.87
C GLY A 173 -16.81 -7.33 -6.94
N THR A 174 -15.60 -6.77 -7.03
CA THR A 174 -14.55 -7.02 -6.02
C THR A 174 -14.92 -6.33 -4.71
N GLN A 175 -14.97 -7.09 -3.62
CA GLN A 175 -15.14 -6.55 -2.28
C GLN A 175 -13.77 -6.19 -1.68
N GLY A 176 -13.66 -5.02 -1.06
CA GLY A 176 -12.44 -4.58 -0.38
C GLY A 176 -11.33 -4.08 -1.32
N VAL A 177 -10.10 -4.10 -0.80
CA VAL A 177 -8.90 -3.55 -1.47
C VAL A 177 -8.34 -4.59 -2.45
N ALA A 178 -8.30 -4.24 -3.74
CA ALA A 178 -7.75 -5.12 -4.78
C ALA A 178 -6.25 -4.94 -5.01
N GLY A 179 -5.68 -3.88 -4.47
CA GLY A 179 -4.27 -3.56 -4.61
C GLY A 179 -3.92 -2.21 -4.00
N PHE A 180 -2.64 -1.88 -4.08
CA PHE A 180 -2.09 -0.62 -3.59
C PHE A 180 -1.35 0.10 -4.69
N MET A 181 -1.69 1.36 -4.95
CA MET A 181 -0.87 2.25 -5.76
C MET A 181 0.17 2.91 -4.86
N LEU A 182 1.43 2.65 -5.15
CA LEU A 182 2.58 3.29 -4.53
C LEU A 182 3.08 4.39 -5.44
N GLU A 183 3.01 5.63 -5.01
CA GLU A 183 3.68 6.74 -5.67
C GLU A 183 4.91 7.13 -4.86
N VAL A 184 6.09 6.76 -5.36
CA VAL A 184 7.39 7.02 -4.71
C VAL A 184 8.15 8.08 -5.48
N GLY A 185 8.66 9.09 -4.80
CA GLY A 185 9.31 10.22 -5.47
C GLY A 185 9.54 11.41 -4.57
N ASN A 186 9.39 12.60 -5.15
CA ASN A 186 9.44 13.90 -4.47
C ASN A 186 8.38 14.83 -5.07
N SER A 187 8.46 16.14 -4.80
CA SER A 187 7.48 17.12 -5.31
C SER A 187 7.50 17.33 -6.83
N ARG A 188 8.54 16.87 -7.54
CA ARG A 188 8.76 17.14 -8.98
C ARG A 188 8.72 15.90 -9.86
N SER A 189 8.98 14.74 -9.28
CA SER A 189 9.08 13.47 -10.01
C SER A 189 8.60 12.32 -9.13
N SER A 190 7.86 11.39 -9.73
CA SER A 190 7.47 10.16 -9.06
C SER A 190 7.42 8.96 -10.01
N TYR A 191 7.60 7.78 -9.42
CA TYR A 191 7.42 6.49 -10.04
C TYR A 191 6.23 5.79 -9.38
N ARG A 192 5.35 5.20 -10.18
CA ARG A 192 4.12 4.58 -9.70
C ARG A 192 4.16 3.06 -9.85
N VAL A 193 4.11 2.36 -8.72
CA VAL A 193 4.08 0.89 -8.66
C VAL A 193 2.73 0.44 -8.13
N TYR A 194 2.02 -0.38 -8.88
CA TYR A 194 0.80 -1.04 -8.42
C TYR A 194 1.15 -2.40 -7.82
N LEU A 195 0.72 -2.68 -6.59
CA LEU A 195 0.83 -4.00 -5.95
C LEU A 195 -0.55 -4.62 -5.97
N SER A 196 -0.73 -5.69 -6.73
CA SER A 196 -2.00 -6.40 -6.78
C SER A 196 -2.15 -7.30 -5.56
N CYS A 197 -3.35 -7.32 -4.98
CA CYS A 197 -3.76 -8.29 -3.95
C CYS A 197 -4.45 -9.50 -4.57
N GLU A 198 -4.84 -9.41 -5.84
CA GLU A 198 -5.56 -10.45 -6.58
C GLU A 198 -4.80 -10.84 -7.86
N GLU A 199 -5.04 -12.04 -8.39
CA GLU A 199 -4.56 -12.42 -9.72
C GLU A 199 -5.39 -11.68 -10.79
N VAL A 200 -4.78 -10.68 -11.44
CA VAL A 200 -5.42 -9.92 -12.52
C VAL A 200 -4.77 -10.27 -13.86
N PRO A 201 -5.56 -10.50 -14.93
CA PRO A 201 -5.01 -10.67 -16.27
C PRO A 201 -4.21 -9.45 -16.72
N ALA A 202 -2.95 -9.67 -17.11
CA ALA A 202 -2.00 -8.62 -17.51
C ALA A 202 -2.58 -7.64 -18.56
N ALA A 203 -3.32 -8.17 -19.53
CA ALA A 203 -3.94 -7.39 -20.60
C ALA A 203 -4.92 -6.31 -20.10
N THR A 204 -5.54 -6.50 -18.94
CA THR A 204 -6.53 -5.56 -18.38
C THR A 204 -5.89 -4.49 -17.50
N LEU A 205 -4.68 -4.73 -16.98
CA LEU A 205 -4.05 -3.84 -16.01
C LEU A 205 -3.68 -2.49 -16.60
N ALA A 206 -3.12 -2.47 -17.81
CA ALA A 206 -2.75 -1.21 -18.47
C ALA A 206 -3.96 -0.29 -18.68
N GLN A 207 -5.14 -0.87 -18.97
CA GLN A 207 -6.38 -0.11 -19.15
C GLN A 207 -6.96 0.37 -17.81
N ARG A 208 -6.90 -0.47 -16.76
CA ARG A 208 -7.40 -0.14 -15.42
C ARG A 208 -6.52 0.86 -14.68
N LEU A 209 -5.23 0.89 -14.97
CA LEU A 209 -4.22 1.64 -14.21
C LEU A 209 -3.41 2.58 -15.11
N PRO A 210 -4.04 3.55 -15.80
CA PRO A 210 -3.36 4.42 -16.78
C PRO A 210 -2.23 5.29 -16.18
N GLY A 211 -2.17 5.38 -14.85
CA GLY A 211 -1.12 6.10 -14.13
C GLY A 211 0.06 5.25 -13.65
N ALA A 212 -0.05 3.92 -13.65
CA ALA A 212 1.00 3.02 -13.16
C ALA A 212 2.15 2.89 -14.17
N ASP A 213 3.37 2.84 -13.67
CA ASP A 213 4.56 2.57 -14.50
C ASP A 213 4.95 1.08 -14.42
N LEU A 214 4.68 0.45 -13.27
CA LEU A 214 5.00 -0.94 -12.98
C LEU A 214 3.85 -1.58 -12.19
N ALA A 215 3.56 -2.86 -12.44
CA ALA A 215 2.71 -3.68 -11.59
C ALA A 215 3.50 -4.86 -11.03
N LEU A 216 3.33 -5.11 -9.74
CA LEU A 216 3.75 -6.32 -9.04
C LEU A 216 2.52 -7.19 -8.82
N LEU A 217 2.54 -8.38 -9.41
CA LEU A 217 1.44 -9.33 -9.42
C LEU A 217 1.74 -10.47 -8.45
N PRO A 218 0.75 -10.92 -7.67
CA PRO A 218 0.91 -12.09 -6.84
C PRO A 218 1.16 -13.33 -7.71
N SER A 219 1.84 -14.29 -7.11
CA SER A 219 2.07 -15.63 -7.65
C SER A 219 2.40 -16.54 -6.47
N ARG A 220 2.01 -17.82 -6.58
CA ARG A 220 2.23 -18.81 -5.52
C ARG A 220 3.69 -19.00 -5.13
N GLU A 221 4.63 -18.75 -6.04
CA GLU A 221 6.05 -18.97 -5.80
C GLU A 221 6.80 -17.64 -5.66
N VAL A 222 6.79 -16.83 -6.72
CA VAL A 222 7.59 -15.62 -6.82
C VAL A 222 6.78 -14.52 -7.48
N PRO A 223 6.64 -13.34 -6.84
CA PRO A 223 5.93 -12.20 -7.43
C PRO A 223 6.40 -11.90 -8.85
N ARG A 224 5.47 -11.51 -9.73
CA ARG A 224 5.78 -11.18 -11.13
C ARG A 224 5.68 -9.69 -11.38
N LEU A 225 6.54 -9.18 -12.25
CA LEU A 225 6.63 -7.79 -12.64
C LEU A 225 6.06 -7.60 -14.04
N LEU A 226 5.23 -6.58 -14.20
CA LEU A 226 4.69 -6.15 -15.47
C LEU A 226 4.98 -4.66 -15.66
N ALA A 227 5.82 -4.31 -16.62
CA ALA A 227 6.01 -2.92 -17.02
C ALA A 227 4.76 -2.44 -17.79
N LEU A 228 4.17 -1.33 -17.35
CA LEU A 228 2.88 -0.85 -17.86
C LEU A 228 2.98 0.33 -18.83
N ASN A 229 4.20 0.73 -19.23
CA ASN A 229 4.56 1.78 -20.22
C ASN A 229 3.42 2.73 -20.62
N ARG A 230 3.50 4.00 -20.20
CA ARG A 230 2.53 5.04 -20.59
C ARG A 230 2.26 5.03 -22.10
N GLY A 231 1.06 4.61 -22.50
CA GLY A 231 0.57 4.76 -23.87
C GLY A 231 1.10 3.78 -24.91
N ALA A 232 1.75 2.66 -24.54
CA ALA A 232 2.17 1.64 -25.51
C ALA A 232 1.22 0.43 -25.52
N PRO A 233 0.75 -0.02 -26.70
CA PRO A 233 -0.10 -1.20 -26.84
C PRO A 233 0.76 -2.47 -26.87
N ALA A 234 1.28 -2.87 -25.73
CA ALA A 234 1.63 -4.25 -25.38
C ALA A 234 2.29 -4.23 -24.00
N ALA A 235 1.50 -4.51 -22.96
CA ALA A 235 2.10 -5.01 -21.73
C ALA A 235 2.73 -6.36 -22.09
N GLY A 236 4.06 -6.48 -22.01
CA GLY A 236 4.75 -7.75 -22.26
C GLY A 236 4.31 -8.83 -21.26
N GLU A 237 4.78 -10.07 -21.42
CA GLU A 237 4.50 -11.08 -20.41
C GLU A 237 5.08 -10.68 -19.04
N PRO A 238 4.34 -10.89 -17.93
CA PRO A 238 4.89 -10.63 -16.61
C PRO A 238 6.15 -11.45 -16.34
N ALA A 239 7.26 -10.77 -16.05
CA ALA A 239 8.53 -11.40 -15.75
C ALA A 239 8.65 -11.75 -14.27
N THR A 240 9.27 -12.87 -13.92
CA THR A 240 9.52 -13.24 -12.52
C THR A 240 10.44 -12.22 -11.83
N LEU A 241 10.05 -11.76 -10.64
CA LEU A 241 10.89 -10.88 -9.82
C LEU A 241 12.12 -11.65 -9.32
N THR A 242 13.32 -11.09 -9.51
CA THR A 242 14.57 -11.70 -9.07
C THR A 242 15.24 -10.90 -7.96
N THR A 243 16.26 -11.48 -7.33
CA THR A 243 17.09 -10.79 -6.33
C THR A 243 17.92 -9.65 -6.92
N ALA A 244 18.26 -9.72 -8.22
CA ALA A 244 18.87 -8.61 -8.96
C ALA A 244 17.89 -7.42 -9.05
N GLY A 245 16.60 -7.72 -9.17
CA GLY A 245 15.51 -6.76 -9.17
C GLY A 245 15.35 -5.97 -10.46
N TYR A 246 14.30 -5.16 -10.49
CA TYR A 246 13.98 -4.20 -11.54
C TYR A 246 14.33 -2.79 -11.08
N ALA A 247 15.23 -2.13 -11.80
CA ALA A 247 15.63 -0.77 -11.50
C ALA A 247 14.73 0.24 -12.23
N PHE A 248 14.41 1.35 -11.58
CA PHE A 248 13.52 2.38 -12.13
C PHE A 248 14.03 3.78 -11.80
N THR A 249 13.56 4.78 -12.54
CA THR A 249 13.87 6.19 -12.28
C THR A 249 12.56 6.96 -12.16
N ALA A 250 12.46 7.87 -11.19
CA ALA A 250 11.28 8.72 -11.05
C ALA A 250 11.08 9.60 -12.29
N ILE A 251 9.83 9.71 -12.73
CA ILE A 251 9.46 10.44 -13.94
C ILE A 251 8.88 11.80 -13.52
N LYS A 252 9.21 12.88 -14.24
CA LYS A 252 8.59 14.18 -14.02
C LYS A 252 7.06 14.09 -14.22
N ARG A 253 6.29 14.62 -13.27
CA ARG A 253 4.81 14.61 -13.28
C ARG A 253 4.26 15.94 -12.81
#